data_AF-A0A9D1CZL6-F1
#
_entry.id   AF-A0A9D1CZL6-F1
#
_cell.length_a   1.000
_cell.length_b   1.000
_cell.length_c   1.000
_cell.angle_alpha   90.00
_cell.angle_beta   90.00
_cell.angle_gamma   90.00
#
_symmetry.space_group_name_H-M   'P 1'
#
loop_
_entity.id
_entity.type
_entity.pdbx_description
1 polymer ?
#
loop_
_entity_poly.entity_id
_entity_poly.type
_entity_poly.pdbx_seq_one_letter_code
_entity_poly.pdbx_strand_id
1 'polypeptide(L)'
;LRIFKESIFTGLNNLNVMTISDPYFCDGFGFTEDEVMELLNDYGLDDFHDMVRDWYDGYQFGDTSVYCPWDVIKYAQILLKDKDAEPENYWANTSGNDLIRRLLKKANQSTRNEVEQLINGGTIIKPIRQELTYREVEDSIDNIWSVLYSTGYLTCRRRVPGKKMELALPNREVKALFIELVKDWFEETTQADSARINRFCAAFPAGDINTIQEMLNDYLWDSISVRDTAVRRNMKENFYHGMLLGFLRSQDSWLVKSNAETGEGYSDISIQTPERVGMVIELKYADDGNLEAACAEALNQIEEKKYAEGLKRRGMKKMMKYGIAFCEKECMVVMA
;
A
#
# COMPACT_ATOMS: atom_id res chain seq x y z
N LEU A 1 -29.55 0.71 7.08
CA LEU A 1 -29.86 -0.35 8.06
C LEU A 1 -30.32 -1.58 7.28
N ARG A 2 -29.57 -2.71 7.30
CA ARG A 2 -29.97 -3.96 6.63
C ARG A 2 -30.65 -4.86 7.67
N ILE A 3 -31.89 -5.28 7.41
CA ILE A 3 -32.61 -6.23 8.26
C ILE A 3 -32.08 -7.62 7.92
N PHE A 4 -31.33 -8.24 8.84
CA PHE A 4 -30.82 -9.60 8.69
C PHE A 4 -31.72 -10.62 9.40
N LYS A 5 -31.77 -11.82 8.81
CA LYS A 5 -32.54 -12.98 9.24
C LYS A 5 -32.10 -13.49 10.62
N GLU A 6 -32.99 -13.42 11.62
CA GLU A 6 -32.94 -14.26 12.82
C GLU A 6 -34.32 -14.89 13.03
N SER A 7 -34.59 -16.09 12.50
CA SER A 7 -35.59 -17.00 13.10
C SER A 7 -35.61 -18.39 12.45
N ILE A 8 -35.86 -19.39 13.30
CA ILE A 8 -36.05 -20.83 13.02
C ILE A 8 -37.53 -21.22 12.89
N PHE A 9 -38.46 -20.26 12.99
CA PHE A 9 -39.90 -20.46 12.79
C PHE A 9 -40.47 -19.38 11.86
N THR A 10 -41.71 -19.59 11.39
CA THR A 10 -42.47 -18.93 10.30
C THR A 10 -42.63 -17.40 10.39
N GLY A 11 -41.51 -16.67 10.52
CA GLY A 11 -41.41 -15.24 10.30
C GLY A 11 -41.28 -14.90 8.82
N LEU A 12 -41.11 -13.61 8.53
CA LEU A 12 -41.01 -13.01 7.19
C LEU A 12 -39.99 -13.75 6.30
N ASN A 13 -40.46 -14.69 5.49
CA ASN A 13 -39.63 -15.78 4.94
C ASN A 13 -39.22 -15.63 3.47
N ASN A 14 -39.52 -14.51 2.81
CA ASN A 14 -39.19 -14.28 1.39
C ASN A 14 -38.93 -12.79 1.11
N LEU A 15 -37.97 -12.17 1.81
CA LEU A 15 -37.53 -10.82 1.47
C LEU A 15 -36.68 -10.86 0.20
N ASN A 16 -37.08 -10.10 -0.81
CA ASN A 16 -36.18 -9.78 -1.91
C ASN A 16 -35.16 -8.76 -1.40
N VAL A 17 -33.92 -9.22 -1.18
CA VAL A 17 -32.82 -8.36 -0.79
C VAL A 17 -32.22 -7.77 -2.06
N MET A 18 -32.39 -6.47 -2.25
CA MET A 18 -31.74 -5.74 -3.33
C MET A 18 -30.35 -5.31 -2.85
N THR A 19 -29.33 -5.71 -3.59
CA THR A 19 -27.90 -5.50 -3.31
C THR A 19 -27.32 -4.48 -4.28
N ILE A 20 -26.07 -4.06 -4.03
CA ILE A 20 -25.32 -3.16 -4.92
C ILE A 20 -25.09 -3.75 -6.33
N SER A 21 -25.34 -5.04 -6.54
CA SER A 21 -25.19 -5.69 -7.84
C SER A 21 -26.53 -5.86 -8.58
N ASP A 22 -27.65 -5.45 -7.97
CA ASP A 22 -28.98 -5.59 -8.57
C ASP A 22 -29.28 -4.41 -9.52
N PRO A 23 -29.64 -4.69 -10.79
CA PRO A 23 -29.88 -3.63 -11.78
C PRO A 23 -30.99 -2.64 -11.42
N TYR A 24 -31.96 -3.04 -10.59
CA TYR A 24 -33.15 -2.26 -10.29
C TYR A 24 -32.91 -0.97 -9.50
N PHE A 25 -31.77 -0.84 -8.81
CA PHE A 25 -31.46 0.28 -7.91
C PHE A 25 -29.99 0.72 -7.99
N CYS A 26 -29.30 0.35 -9.06
CA CYS A 26 -27.86 0.54 -9.17
C CYS A 26 -27.41 2.00 -9.23
N ASP A 27 -28.28 2.89 -9.72
CA ASP A 27 -28.14 4.35 -9.74
C ASP A 27 -28.42 5.01 -8.38
N GLY A 28 -29.16 4.35 -7.49
CA GLY A 28 -29.55 4.92 -6.18
C GLY A 28 -28.49 4.84 -5.08
N PHE A 29 -27.31 4.28 -5.34
CA PHE A 29 -26.26 4.06 -4.34
C PHE A 29 -25.12 5.08 -4.39
N GLY A 30 -25.11 5.97 -5.38
CA GLY A 30 -24.05 6.96 -5.55
C GLY A 30 -24.50 8.14 -6.40
N PHE A 31 -23.56 9.01 -6.77
CA PHE A 31 -23.79 10.03 -7.78
C PHE A 31 -23.33 9.53 -9.14
N THR A 32 -24.13 9.79 -10.17
CA THR A 32 -23.75 9.59 -11.56
C THR A 32 -22.79 10.69 -12.02
N GLU A 33 -22.11 10.45 -13.14
CA GLU A 33 -21.23 11.44 -13.79
C GLU A 33 -21.94 12.78 -14.02
N ASP A 34 -23.18 12.74 -14.50
CA ASP A 34 -23.98 13.94 -14.77
C ASP A 34 -24.33 14.70 -13.49
N GLU A 35 -24.70 13.99 -12.41
CA GLU A 35 -24.99 14.60 -11.10
C GLU A 35 -23.74 15.23 -10.47
N VAL A 36 -22.56 14.63 -10.65
CA VAL A 36 -21.29 15.22 -10.18
C VAL A 36 -20.95 16.48 -10.98
N MET A 37 -21.10 16.46 -12.30
CA MET A 37 -20.90 17.65 -13.13
C MET A 37 -21.86 18.79 -12.74
N GLU A 38 -23.15 18.49 -12.57
CA GLU A 38 -24.15 19.47 -12.15
C GLU A 38 -23.80 20.07 -10.79
N LEU A 39 -23.45 19.22 -9.81
CA LEU A 39 -23.04 19.67 -8.48
C LEU A 39 -21.82 20.59 -8.54
N LEU A 40 -20.78 20.24 -9.29
CA LEU A 40 -19.57 21.08 -9.39
C LEU A 40 -19.88 22.43 -10.06
N ASN A 41 -20.68 22.43 -11.13
CA ASN A 41 -21.08 23.64 -11.83
C ASN A 41 -21.91 24.58 -10.92
N ASP A 42 -22.86 24.04 -10.15
CA ASP A 42 -23.69 24.82 -9.22
C ASP A 42 -22.87 25.59 -8.18
N TYR A 43 -21.67 25.09 -7.86
CA TYR A 43 -20.74 25.70 -6.90
C TYR A 43 -19.53 26.40 -7.56
N GLY A 44 -19.47 26.49 -8.89
CA GLY A 44 -18.35 27.08 -9.63
C GLY A 44 -17.03 26.35 -9.40
N LEU A 45 -17.09 25.02 -9.51
CA LEU A 45 -15.98 24.07 -9.29
C LEU A 45 -15.69 23.20 -10.52
N ASP A 46 -16.14 23.61 -11.71
CA ASP A 46 -16.01 22.87 -12.97
C ASP A 46 -14.56 22.45 -13.27
N ASP A 47 -13.60 23.34 -12.97
CA ASP A 47 -12.17 23.12 -13.18
C ASP A 47 -11.60 21.93 -12.37
N PHE A 48 -12.32 21.47 -11.33
CA PHE A 48 -11.90 20.36 -10.46
C PHE A 48 -12.51 19.01 -10.86
N HIS A 49 -13.34 18.95 -11.91
CA HIS A 49 -14.01 17.73 -12.35
C HIS A 49 -13.05 16.57 -12.63
N ASP A 50 -11.97 16.82 -13.38
CA ASP A 50 -10.97 15.79 -13.68
C ASP A 50 -10.29 15.24 -12.41
N MET A 51 -10.08 16.10 -11.41
CA MET A 51 -9.51 15.70 -10.11
C MET A 51 -10.49 14.83 -9.32
N VAL A 52 -11.77 15.23 -9.27
CA VAL A 52 -12.85 14.46 -8.64
C VAL A 52 -12.99 13.09 -9.30
N ARG A 53 -12.93 13.02 -10.64
CA ARG A 53 -12.98 11.77 -11.40
C ARG A 53 -11.78 10.87 -11.10
N ASP A 54 -10.55 11.39 -11.13
CA ASP A 54 -9.35 10.59 -10.82
C ASP A 54 -9.38 9.99 -9.41
N TRP A 55 -9.87 10.76 -8.43
CA TRP A 55 -9.85 10.35 -7.04
C TRP A 55 -11.03 9.50 -6.60
N TYR A 56 -12.24 9.82 -7.07
CA TYR A 56 -13.48 9.35 -6.46
C TYR A 56 -14.40 8.54 -7.40
N ASP A 57 -14.15 8.51 -8.72
CA ASP A 57 -14.89 7.65 -9.67
C ASP A 57 -14.34 6.21 -9.69
N GLY A 58 -15.23 5.24 -9.98
CA GLY A 58 -14.83 3.88 -10.34
C GLY A 58 -15.65 2.77 -9.69
N TYR A 59 -16.72 3.10 -8.98
CA TYR A 59 -17.66 2.11 -8.46
C TYR A 59 -18.62 1.67 -9.57
N GLN A 60 -18.63 0.37 -9.85
CA GLN A 60 -19.52 -0.24 -10.82
C GLN A 60 -20.57 -1.05 -10.07
N PHE A 61 -21.76 -0.48 -9.97
CA PHE A 61 -22.94 -1.11 -9.39
C PHE A 61 -23.89 -1.47 -10.52
N GLY A 62 -24.20 -2.76 -10.68
CA GLY A 62 -24.89 -3.23 -11.89
C GLY A 62 -24.18 -2.77 -13.16
N ASP A 63 -24.91 -2.05 -14.02
CA ASP A 63 -24.41 -1.49 -15.28
C ASP A 63 -24.09 0.01 -15.20
N THR A 64 -24.12 0.59 -13.99
CA THR A 64 -23.93 2.03 -13.74
C THR A 64 -22.60 2.30 -13.04
N SER A 65 -21.82 3.26 -13.57
CA SER A 65 -20.68 3.84 -12.85
C SER A 65 -21.17 4.95 -11.94
N VAL A 66 -20.74 4.94 -10.69
CA VAL A 66 -21.12 5.94 -9.71
C VAL A 66 -19.93 6.37 -8.85
N TYR A 67 -20.05 7.57 -8.30
CA TYR A 67 -19.18 8.15 -7.31
C TYR A 67 -19.73 7.89 -5.91
N CYS A 68 -18.86 7.82 -4.92
CA CYS A 68 -19.26 7.91 -3.53
C CYS A 68 -19.77 9.34 -3.22
N PRO A 69 -21.04 9.52 -2.81
CA PRO A 69 -21.59 10.86 -2.59
C PRO A 69 -20.86 11.64 -1.50
N TRP A 70 -20.42 10.95 -0.45
CA TRP A 70 -19.70 11.57 0.65
C TRP A 70 -18.39 12.19 0.18
N ASP A 71 -17.63 11.47 -0.64
CA ASP A 71 -16.30 11.89 -1.07
C ASP A 71 -16.39 13.13 -1.97
N VAL A 72 -17.32 13.13 -2.93
CA VAL A 72 -17.61 14.29 -3.81
C VAL A 72 -18.07 15.51 -2.99
N ILE A 73 -19.04 15.33 -2.08
CA ILE A 73 -19.56 16.43 -1.25
C ILE A 73 -18.45 17.00 -0.37
N LYS A 74 -17.64 16.14 0.25
CA LYS A 74 -16.57 16.56 1.15
C LYS A 74 -15.49 17.34 0.43
N TYR A 75 -15.06 16.88 -0.73
CA TYR A 75 -14.05 17.60 -1.49
C TYR A 75 -14.57 18.94 -2.01
N ALA A 76 -15.78 18.97 -2.58
CA ALA A 76 -16.43 20.22 -3.01
C ALA A 76 -16.56 21.22 -1.84
N GLN A 77 -16.94 20.77 -0.65
CA GLN A 77 -17.03 21.61 0.55
C GLN A 77 -15.68 22.23 0.96
N ILE A 78 -14.58 21.51 0.79
CA ILE A 78 -13.24 22.02 1.11
C ILE A 78 -12.81 23.04 0.06
N LEU A 79 -13.04 22.75 -1.23
CA LEU A 79 -12.71 23.65 -2.34
C LEU A 79 -13.45 24.99 -2.28
N LEU A 80 -14.63 25.03 -1.66
CA LEU A 80 -15.35 26.28 -1.40
C LEU A 80 -14.64 27.17 -0.37
N LYS A 81 -13.78 26.61 0.50
CA LYS A 81 -13.01 27.34 1.51
C LYS A 81 -11.57 27.59 1.07
N ASP A 82 -10.99 26.64 0.35
CA ASP A 82 -9.61 26.65 -0.09
C ASP A 82 -9.51 25.99 -1.46
N LYS A 83 -9.29 26.79 -2.50
CA LYS A 83 -9.19 26.33 -3.89
C LYS A 83 -7.86 25.61 -4.17
N ASP A 84 -6.88 25.73 -3.27
CA ASP A 84 -5.59 25.04 -3.36
C ASP A 84 -5.60 23.70 -2.59
N ALA A 85 -6.76 23.29 -2.05
CA ALA A 85 -6.88 22.05 -1.29
C ALA A 85 -6.73 20.80 -2.18
N GLU A 86 -5.88 19.89 -1.73
CA GLU A 86 -5.70 18.57 -2.34
C GLU A 86 -6.83 17.60 -1.93
N PRO A 87 -7.17 16.62 -2.77
CA PRO A 87 -8.10 15.55 -2.40
C PRO A 87 -7.62 14.77 -1.18
N GLU A 88 -8.57 14.33 -0.34
CA GLU A 88 -8.29 13.56 0.88
C GLU A 88 -8.87 12.14 0.80
N ASN A 89 -8.43 11.29 1.73
CA ASN A 89 -8.97 9.96 1.96
C ASN A 89 -10.00 9.97 3.09
N TYR A 90 -11.27 9.97 2.71
CA TYR A 90 -12.44 9.95 3.58
C TYR A 90 -12.86 8.52 3.99
N TRP A 91 -12.32 7.48 3.35
CA TRP A 91 -12.40 6.10 3.84
C TRP A 91 -11.47 5.83 5.03
N ALA A 92 -10.51 6.72 5.30
CA ALA A 92 -9.65 6.62 6.47
C ALA A 92 -10.50 6.61 7.77
N ASN A 93 -10.17 5.68 8.69
CA ASN A 93 -10.87 5.47 9.97
C ASN A 93 -12.31 4.92 9.89
N THR A 94 -12.65 4.25 8.78
CA THR A 94 -13.92 3.51 8.66
C THR A 94 -13.81 2.10 9.25
N SER A 95 -14.95 1.47 9.59
CA SER A 95 -14.99 0.12 10.19
C SER A 95 -14.44 -0.98 9.28
N GLY A 96 -14.34 -0.76 7.96
CA GLY A 96 -13.71 -1.73 7.07
C GLY A 96 -12.18 -1.70 7.08
N ASN A 97 -11.55 -0.70 7.71
CA ASN A 97 -10.10 -0.73 7.96
C ASN A 97 -9.72 -1.94 8.80
N ASP A 98 -10.54 -2.27 9.81
CA ASP A 98 -10.36 -3.47 10.61
C ASP A 98 -10.51 -4.76 9.79
N LEU A 99 -11.39 -4.75 8.79
CA LEU A 99 -11.61 -5.89 7.91
C LEU A 99 -10.39 -6.15 7.01
N ILE A 100 -9.81 -5.08 6.43
CA ILE A 100 -8.56 -5.17 5.64
C ILE A 100 -7.41 -5.62 6.54
N ARG A 101 -7.25 -5.05 7.75
CA ARG A 101 -6.22 -5.51 8.71
C ARG A 101 -6.38 -6.98 9.08
N ARG A 102 -7.61 -7.46 9.25
CA ARG A 102 -7.90 -8.89 9.49
C ARG A 102 -7.58 -9.77 8.30
N LEU A 103 -7.89 -9.31 7.08
CA LEU A 103 -7.49 -9.99 5.84
C LEU A 103 -5.98 -10.20 5.82
N LEU A 104 -5.21 -9.13 6.05
CA LEU A 104 -3.74 -9.16 6.06
C LEU A 104 -3.18 -10.09 7.14
N LYS A 105 -3.74 -10.05 8.35
CA LYS A 105 -3.34 -10.95 9.45
C LYS A 105 -3.61 -12.43 9.16
N LYS A 106 -4.70 -12.74 8.44
CA LYS A 106 -5.06 -14.12 8.04
C LYS A 106 -4.45 -14.53 6.68
N ALA A 107 -3.80 -13.62 5.97
CA ALA A 107 -3.37 -13.83 4.58
C ALA A 107 -2.26 -14.89 4.48
N ASN A 108 -2.53 -15.91 3.66
CA ASN A 108 -1.49 -16.78 3.14
C ASN A 108 -0.81 -16.14 1.90
N GLN A 109 0.19 -16.81 1.33
CA GLN A 109 0.91 -16.27 0.17
C GLN A 109 -0.01 -15.96 -1.02
N SER A 110 -1.01 -16.80 -1.28
CA SER A 110 -1.99 -16.54 -2.34
C SER A 110 -2.77 -15.24 -2.10
N THR A 111 -3.20 -15.01 -0.86
CA THR A 111 -3.96 -13.81 -0.49
C THR A 111 -3.08 -12.57 -0.54
N ARG A 112 -1.82 -12.68 -0.12
CA ARG A 112 -0.83 -11.58 -0.24
C ARG A 112 -0.61 -11.20 -1.70
N ASN A 113 -0.47 -12.17 -2.59
CA ASN A 113 -0.32 -11.94 -4.02
C ASN A 113 -1.57 -11.27 -4.62
N GLU A 114 -2.77 -11.65 -4.17
CA GLU A 114 -4.03 -11.01 -4.58
C GLU A 114 -4.11 -9.54 -4.14
N VAL A 115 -3.71 -9.24 -2.90
CA VAL A 115 -3.64 -7.85 -2.40
C VAL A 115 -2.58 -7.05 -3.18
N GLU A 116 -1.41 -7.64 -3.43
CA GLU A 116 -0.35 -7.05 -4.25
C GLU A 116 -0.87 -6.73 -5.67
N GLN A 117 -1.58 -7.66 -6.29
CA GLN A 117 -2.17 -7.47 -7.61
C GLN A 117 -3.17 -6.32 -7.64
N LEU A 118 -4.05 -6.21 -6.63
CA LEU A 118 -5.03 -5.12 -6.51
C LEU A 118 -4.35 -3.75 -6.37
N ILE A 119 -3.37 -3.63 -5.47
CA ILE A 119 -2.64 -2.38 -5.24
C ILE A 119 -1.91 -1.93 -6.51
N ASN A 120 -1.44 -2.89 -7.31
CA ASN A 120 -0.71 -2.63 -8.56
C ASN A 120 -1.64 -2.39 -9.76
N GLY A 121 -2.94 -2.17 -9.52
CA GLY A 121 -3.94 -1.82 -10.54
C GLY A 121 -4.56 -3.02 -11.27
N GLY A 122 -4.24 -4.25 -10.84
CA GLY A 122 -4.81 -5.47 -11.39
C GLY A 122 -6.17 -5.83 -10.80
N THR A 123 -6.66 -7.02 -11.16
CA THR A 123 -7.94 -7.56 -10.73
C THR A 123 -7.81 -8.94 -10.11
N ILE A 124 -8.74 -9.33 -9.24
CA ILE A 124 -8.79 -10.68 -8.67
C ILE A 124 -10.13 -11.35 -8.97
N ILE A 125 -10.14 -12.68 -9.08
CA ILE A 125 -11.38 -13.43 -9.34
C ILE A 125 -11.83 -14.13 -8.06
N LYS A 126 -12.99 -13.74 -7.53
CA LYS A 126 -13.54 -14.30 -6.28
C LYS A 126 -14.99 -14.72 -6.42
N PRO A 127 -15.40 -15.81 -5.75
CA PRO A 127 -16.83 -16.06 -5.49
C PRO A 127 -17.34 -15.02 -4.49
N ILE A 128 -18.50 -14.43 -4.75
CA ILE A 128 -19.07 -13.41 -3.86
C ILE A 128 -20.38 -13.88 -3.25
N ARG A 129 -20.44 -13.83 -1.92
CA ARG A 129 -21.63 -14.11 -1.11
C ARG A 129 -22.22 -12.80 -0.61
N GLN A 130 -23.29 -12.33 -1.23
CA GLN A 130 -23.92 -11.07 -0.86
C GLN A 130 -24.80 -11.17 0.41
N GLU A 131 -25.19 -12.39 0.78
CA GLU A 131 -26.00 -12.70 1.95
C GLU A 131 -25.15 -13.30 3.08
N LEU A 132 -24.25 -12.49 3.63
CA LEU A 132 -23.47 -12.85 4.82
C LEU A 132 -24.04 -12.16 6.06
N THR A 133 -24.19 -12.91 7.14
CA THR A 133 -24.45 -12.35 8.47
C THR A 133 -23.13 -11.88 9.11
N TYR A 134 -23.22 -10.96 10.08
CA TYR A 134 -22.03 -10.46 10.79
C TYR A 134 -21.19 -11.57 11.44
N ARG A 135 -21.84 -12.66 11.90
CA ARG A 135 -21.15 -13.79 12.53
C ARG A 135 -20.32 -14.61 11.53
N GLU A 136 -20.72 -14.64 10.25
CA GLU A 136 -20.08 -15.45 9.21
C GLU A 136 -18.90 -14.75 8.54
N VAL A 137 -18.75 -13.43 8.73
CA VAL A 137 -17.73 -12.62 8.03
C VAL A 137 -16.32 -13.19 8.24
N GLU A 138 -16.03 -13.68 9.43
CA GLU A 138 -14.69 -14.09 9.83
C GLU A 138 -14.38 -15.58 9.62
N ASP A 139 -15.37 -16.36 9.17
CA ASP A 139 -15.25 -17.81 8.99
C ASP A 139 -14.28 -18.19 7.86
N SER A 140 -14.07 -17.29 6.89
CA SER A 140 -13.14 -17.53 5.78
C SER A 140 -12.64 -16.24 5.14
N ILE A 141 -11.48 -16.30 4.47
CA ILE A 141 -10.93 -15.20 3.66
C ILE A 141 -11.90 -14.82 2.52
N ASP A 142 -12.59 -15.78 1.92
CA ASP A 142 -13.59 -15.52 0.87
C ASP A 142 -14.80 -14.73 1.38
N ASN A 143 -15.20 -14.93 2.64
CA ASN A 143 -16.24 -14.11 3.25
C ASN A 143 -15.75 -12.67 3.47
N ILE A 144 -14.48 -12.48 3.84
CA ILE A 144 -13.87 -11.15 3.94
C ILE A 144 -13.89 -10.44 2.58
N TRP A 145 -13.48 -11.13 1.50
CA TRP A 145 -13.58 -10.58 0.13
C TRP A 145 -15.01 -10.19 -0.25
N SER A 146 -16.00 -11.00 0.14
CA SER A 146 -17.41 -10.73 -0.11
C SER A 146 -17.91 -9.48 0.61
N VAL A 147 -17.47 -9.25 1.86
CA VAL A 147 -17.81 -8.05 2.62
C VAL A 147 -17.10 -6.83 2.06
N LEU A 148 -15.80 -6.92 1.72
CA LEU A 148 -15.05 -5.81 1.09
C LEU A 148 -15.74 -5.32 -0.19
N TYR A 149 -16.25 -6.24 -1.02
CA TYR A 149 -17.09 -5.89 -2.16
C TYR A 149 -18.41 -5.25 -1.75
N SER A 150 -19.16 -5.89 -0.85
CA SER A 150 -20.49 -5.41 -0.44
C SER A 150 -20.48 -4.06 0.25
N THR A 151 -19.35 -3.66 0.84
CA THR A 151 -19.16 -2.36 1.48
C THR A 151 -18.39 -1.37 0.62
N GLY A 152 -18.09 -1.67 -0.66
CA GLY A 152 -17.50 -0.71 -1.59
C GLY A 152 -15.97 -0.61 -1.60
N TYR A 153 -15.22 -1.37 -0.80
CA TYR A 153 -13.75 -1.40 -0.95
C TYR A 153 -13.29 -2.06 -2.26
N LEU A 154 -14.18 -2.82 -2.91
CA LEU A 154 -13.95 -3.42 -4.21
C LEU A 154 -15.10 -3.11 -5.15
N THR A 155 -14.77 -2.96 -6.43
CA THR A 155 -15.71 -2.78 -7.54
C THR A 155 -15.69 -4.00 -8.46
N CYS A 156 -16.79 -4.29 -9.14
CA CYS A 156 -16.87 -5.40 -10.10
C CYS A 156 -16.59 -4.91 -11.51
N ARG A 157 -15.52 -5.40 -12.14
CA ARG A 157 -15.20 -5.07 -13.55
C ARG A 157 -15.99 -5.93 -14.52
N ARG A 158 -16.20 -7.21 -14.20
CA ARG A 158 -17.08 -8.11 -14.96
C ARG A 158 -17.49 -9.33 -14.15
N ARG A 159 -18.60 -9.94 -14.54
CA ARG A 159 -19.04 -11.25 -14.05
C ARG A 159 -18.39 -12.36 -14.87
N VAL A 160 -17.95 -13.42 -14.20
CA VAL A 160 -17.35 -14.59 -14.85
C VAL A 160 -18.16 -15.86 -14.54
N PRO A 161 -18.06 -16.93 -15.37
CA PRO A 161 -18.80 -18.17 -15.14
C PRO A 161 -18.58 -18.76 -13.74
N GLY A 162 -19.61 -19.42 -13.21
CA GLY A 162 -19.55 -20.08 -11.90
C GLY A 162 -19.81 -19.16 -10.70
N LYS A 163 -20.62 -18.09 -10.88
CA LYS A 163 -20.98 -17.11 -9.83
C LYS A 163 -19.76 -16.40 -9.22
N LYS A 164 -18.75 -16.13 -10.04
CA LYS A 164 -17.55 -15.42 -9.65
C LYS A 164 -17.55 -14.02 -10.28
N MET A 165 -16.83 -13.10 -9.65
CA MET A 165 -16.67 -11.73 -10.10
C MET A 165 -15.19 -11.41 -10.23
N GLU A 166 -14.86 -10.65 -11.27
CA GLU A 166 -13.56 -10.00 -11.39
C GLU A 166 -13.62 -8.65 -10.68
N LEU A 167 -12.82 -8.51 -9.62
CA LEU A 167 -12.86 -7.40 -8.68
C LEU A 167 -11.60 -6.55 -8.80
N ALA A 168 -11.75 -5.25 -8.60
CA ALA A 168 -10.67 -4.28 -8.58
C ALA A 168 -10.84 -3.30 -7.41
N LEU A 169 -9.81 -2.53 -7.10
CA LEU A 169 -9.98 -1.30 -6.32
C LEU A 169 -10.74 -0.28 -7.18
N PRO A 170 -11.73 0.44 -6.63
CA PRO A 170 -12.59 1.33 -7.41
C PRO A 170 -11.80 2.52 -7.96
N ASN A 171 -11.07 3.21 -7.08
CA ASN A 171 -10.51 4.52 -7.34
C ASN A 171 -9.17 4.73 -6.62
N ARG A 172 -8.56 5.90 -6.81
CA ARG A 172 -7.26 6.25 -6.22
C ARG A 172 -7.30 6.34 -4.70
N GLU A 173 -8.41 6.83 -4.14
CA GLU A 173 -8.60 6.95 -2.70
C GLU A 173 -8.53 5.58 -1.99
N VAL A 174 -9.32 4.61 -2.44
CA VAL A 174 -9.33 3.26 -1.85
C VAL A 174 -7.98 2.56 -2.09
N LYS A 175 -7.32 2.80 -3.22
CA LYS A 175 -5.94 2.33 -3.45
C LYS A 175 -4.96 2.91 -2.42
N ALA A 176 -5.03 4.21 -2.15
CA ALA A 176 -4.18 4.84 -1.14
C ALA A 176 -4.41 4.23 0.25
N LEU A 177 -5.67 3.99 0.63
CA LEU A 177 -6.02 3.31 1.89
C LEU A 177 -5.40 1.91 1.99
N PHE A 178 -5.52 1.09 0.95
CA PHE A 178 -4.94 -0.27 0.96
C PHE A 178 -3.42 -0.22 1.12
N ILE A 179 -2.75 0.70 0.44
CA ILE A 179 -1.31 0.90 0.55
C ILE A 179 -0.92 1.28 1.98
N GLU A 180 -1.64 2.20 2.61
CA GLU A 180 -1.40 2.62 3.99
C GLU A 180 -1.57 1.46 4.98
N LEU A 181 -2.69 0.73 4.90
CA LEU A 181 -2.95 -0.40 5.80
C LEU A 181 -1.97 -1.56 5.61
N VAL A 182 -1.48 -1.78 4.39
CA VAL A 182 -0.42 -2.77 4.12
C VAL A 182 0.91 -2.33 4.75
N LYS A 183 1.26 -1.05 4.65
CA LYS A 183 2.48 -0.51 5.30
C LYS A 183 2.41 -0.68 6.81
N ASP A 184 1.31 -0.25 7.43
CA ASP A 184 1.09 -0.39 8.88
C ASP A 184 1.17 -1.85 9.32
N TRP A 185 0.49 -2.75 8.61
CA TRP A 185 0.52 -4.18 8.92
C TRP A 185 1.93 -4.75 8.84
N PHE A 186 2.71 -4.35 7.84
CA PHE A 186 4.06 -4.83 7.65
C PHE A 186 5.00 -4.32 8.76
N GLU A 187 4.89 -3.04 9.13
CA GLU A 187 5.60 -2.47 10.27
C GLU A 187 5.24 -3.16 11.59
N GLU A 188 3.95 -3.34 11.89
CA GLU A 188 3.46 -4.06 13.08
C GLU A 188 4.01 -5.49 13.13
N THR A 189 3.93 -6.22 12.00
CA THR A 189 4.38 -7.62 11.91
C THR A 189 5.88 -7.73 12.10
N THR A 190 6.66 -6.78 11.55
CA THR A 190 8.10 -6.77 11.70
C THR A 190 8.52 -6.42 13.13
N GLN A 191 7.90 -5.41 13.73
CA GLN A 191 8.21 -4.98 15.10
C GLN A 191 7.80 -6.02 16.14
N ALA A 192 6.76 -6.82 15.87
CA ALA A 192 6.36 -7.92 16.74
C ALA A 192 7.47 -8.98 16.91
N ASP A 193 8.33 -9.17 15.90
CA ASP A 193 9.49 -10.06 15.96
C ASP A 193 10.79 -9.27 16.26
N SER A 194 10.83 -8.71 17.47
CA SER A 194 11.99 -7.94 17.96
C SER A 194 13.32 -8.70 17.85
N ALA A 195 13.32 -10.02 17.99
CA ALA A 195 14.53 -10.83 17.88
C ALA A 195 15.05 -10.86 16.44
N ARG A 196 14.16 -11.09 15.46
CA ARG A 196 14.52 -11.08 14.03
C ARG A 196 15.01 -9.70 13.60
N ILE A 197 14.29 -8.62 13.95
CA ILE A 197 14.72 -7.28 13.52
C ILE A 197 16.02 -6.81 14.20
N ASN A 198 16.26 -7.20 15.46
CA ASN A 198 17.52 -6.88 16.15
C ASN A 198 18.70 -7.65 15.54
N ARG A 199 18.50 -8.92 15.18
CA ARG A 199 19.51 -9.71 14.46
C ARG A 199 19.82 -9.09 13.11
N PHE A 200 18.79 -8.68 12.37
CA PHE A 200 18.94 -8.01 11.09
C PHE A 200 19.77 -6.72 11.22
N CYS A 201 19.40 -5.84 12.15
CA CYS A 201 20.11 -4.58 12.37
C CYS A 201 21.56 -4.81 12.82
N ALA A 202 21.81 -5.77 13.72
CA ALA A 202 23.16 -6.06 14.21
C ALA A 202 24.15 -6.50 13.11
N ALA A 203 23.66 -7.06 12.00
CA ALA A 203 24.48 -7.48 10.88
C ALA A 203 25.15 -6.29 10.15
N PHE A 204 24.54 -5.11 10.17
CA PHE A 204 25.08 -3.89 9.55
C PHE A 204 26.41 -3.44 10.19
N PRO A 205 26.50 -3.05 11.47
CA PRO A 205 27.78 -2.64 12.05
C PRO A 205 28.85 -3.76 12.08
N ALA A 206 28.42 -5.02 12.03
CA ALA A 206 29.27 -6.20 11.91
C ALA A 206 29.87 -6.38 10.49
N GLY A 207 29.21 -5.89 9.45
CA GLY A 207 29.62 -6.08 8.06
C GLY A 207 29.24 -7.44 7.49
N ASP A 208 28.24 -8.11 8.08
CA ASP A 208 27.80 -9.44 7.68
C ASP A 208 26.80 -9.34 6.51
N ILE A 209 27.33 -9.13 5.31
CA ILE A 209 26.53 -8.97 4.08
C ILE A 209 25.66 -10.19 3.78
N ASN A 210 26.09 -11.40 4.16
CA ASN A 210 25.35 -12.62 3.93
C ASN A 210 24.07 -12.64 4.78
N THR A 211 24.21 -12.36 6.09
CA THR A 211 23.04 -12.26 6.98
C THR A 211 22.10 -11.13 6.52
N ILE A 212 22.62 -9.98 6.10
CA ILE A 212 21.77 -8.87 5.59
C ILE A 212 20.99 -9.32 4.37
N GLN A 213 21.65 -9.94 3.39
CA GLN A 213 21.02 -10.37 2.14
C GLN A 213 19.98 -11.48 2.37
N GLU A 214 20.34 -12.52 3.13
CA GLU A 214 19.43 -13.63 3.46
C GLU A 214 18.17 -13.11 4.15
N MET A 215 18.33 -12.29 5.19
CA MET A 215 17.19 -11.77 5.94
C MET A 215 16.35 -10.76 5.14
N LEU A 216 16.98 -9.93 4.30
CA LEU A 216 16.24 -9.05 3.38
C LEU A 216 15.39 -9.86 2.40
N ASN A 217 15.94 -10.92 1.80
CA ASN A 217 15.18 -11.81 0.93
C ASN A 217 13.99 -12.43 1.67
N ASP A 218 14.18 -12.89 2.91
CA ASP A 218 13.06 -13.42 3.71
C ASP A 218 11.97 -12.36 3.97
N TYR A 219 12.37 -11.12 4.30
CA TYR A 219 11.41 -10.02 4.48
C TYR A 219 10.66 -9.68 3.18
N LEU A 220 11.35 -9.69 2.04
CA LEU A 220 10.75 -9.46 0.74
C LEU A 220 9.73 -10.54 0.39
N TRP A 221 10.03 -11.80 0.67
CA TRP A 221 9.09 -12.92 0.52
C TRP A 221 7.82 -12.72 1.35
N ASP A 222 7.97 -12.30 2.61
CA ASP A 222 6.86 -12.04 3.52
C ASP A 222 6.03 -10.78 3.17
N SER A 223 6.62 -9.83 2.43
CA SER A 223 6.01 -8.53 2.11
C SER A 223 4.90 -8.59 1.04
N ILE A 224 4.09 -7.54 0.98
CA ILE A 224 3.21 -7.22 -0.14
C ILE A 224 3.86 -6.06 -0.89
N SER A 225 4.30 -6.28 -2.12
CA SER A 225 5.09 -5.31 -2.87
C SER A 225 4.20 -4.30 -3.57
N VAL A 226 4.31 -3.03 -3.18
CA VAL A 226 3.63 -1.95 -3.89
C VAL A 226 4.48 -1.56 -5.10
N ARG A 227 4.13 -2.13 -6.26
CA ARG A 227 4.75 -1.84 -7.56
C ARG A 227 3.79 -0.94 -8.32
N ASP A 228 3.98 0.37 -8.26
CA ASP A 228 3.15 1.24 -9.09
C ASP A 228 3.54 1.03 -10.56
N THR A 229 2.80 0.17 -11.26
CA THR A 229 3.10 -0.34 -12.61
C THR A 229 3.06 0.76 -13.67
N ALA A 230 2.45 1.91 -13.36
CA ALA A 230 2.36 3.08 -14.22
C ALA A 230 3.46 4.14 -13.99
N VAL A 231 4.36 3.96 -13.00
CA VAL A 231 5.27 5.04 -12.55
C VAL A 231 6.76 4.66 -12.64
N ARG A 232 7.60 5.70 -12.81
CA ARG A 232 9.06 5.68 -13.07
C ARG A 232 9.85 4.84 -12.04
N ARG A 233 10.99 4.27 -12.45
CA ARG A 233 11.98 3.49 -11.67
C ARG A 233 12.17 3.96 -10.22
N ASN A 234 12.25 5.27 -10.00
CA ASN A 234 12.42 5.90 -8.67
C ASN A 234 11.33 5.51 -7.64
N MET A 235 10.10 5.21 -8.06
CA MET A 235 9.03 4.82 -7.13
C MET A 235 9.16 3.37 -6.64
N LYS A 236 9.80 2.48 -7.42
CA LYS A 236 10.11 1.12 -6.96
C LYS A 236 11.18 1.15 -5.87
N GLU A 237 12.23 1.95 -6.08
CA GLU A 237 13.28 2.19 -5.09
C GLU A 237 12.70 2.76 -3.79
N ASN A 238 11.72 3.67 -3.87
CA ASN A 238 11.05 4.23 -2.69
C ASN A 238 10.38 3.16 -1.80
N PHE A 239 9.87 2.06 -2.35
CA PHE A 239 9.30 0.97 -1.56
C PHE A 239 10.37 0.27 -0.72
N TYR A 240 11.46 -0.19 -1.36
CA TYR A 240 12.56 -0.88 -0.68
C TYR A 240 13.29 0.05 0.30
N HIS A 241 13.43 1.32 -0.08
CA HIS A 241 13.96 2.39 0.75
C HIS A 241 13.14 2.59 2.03
N GLY A 242 11.81 2.73 1.88
CA GLY A 242 10.90 2.84 3.02
C GLY A 242 10.96 1.62 3.94
N MET A 243 10.99 0.42 3.36
CA MET A 243 11.11 -0.84 4.09
C MET A 243 12.40 -0.88 4.93
N LEU A 244 13.54 -0.62 4.29
CA LEU A 244 14.84 -0.68 4.96
C LEU A 244 14.98 0.41 6.03
N LEU A 245 14.49 1.63 5.77
CA LEU A 245 14.41 2.69 6.76
C LEU A 245 13.57 2.28 7.98
N GLY A 246 12.41 1.66 7.76
CA GLY A 246 11.54 1.16 8.82
C GLY A 246 12.26 0.16 9.73
N PHE A 247 13.01 -0.75 9.13
CA PHE A 247 13.81 -1.73 9.89
C PHE A 247 14.91 -1.06 10.71
N LEU A 248 15.71 -0.21 10.08
CA LEU A 248 16.87 0.40 10.73
C LEU A 248 16.48 1.40 11.83
N ARG A 249 15.31 2.05 11.69
CA ARG A 249 14.76 2.96 12.71
C ARG A 249 14.23 2.25 13.96
N SER A 250 14.09 0.93 13.95
CA SER A 250 13.76 0.18 15.16
C SER A 250 14.89 0.21 16.20
N GLN A 251 16.09 0.68 15.82
CA GLN A 251 17.23 0.84 16.73
C GLN A 251 17.23 2.26 17.32
N ASP A 252 16.62 2.43 18.51
CA ASP A 252 16.46 3.73 19.17
C ASP A 252 17.77 4.50 19.38
N SER A 253 18.89 3.78 19.52
CA SER A 253 20.21 4.37 19.75
C SER A 253 20.90 4.86 18.47
N TRP A 254 20.34 4.59 17.30
CA TRP A 254 20.93 4.93 16.01
C TRP A 254 20.36 6.23 15.46
N LEU A 255 21.23 7.09 14.94
CA LEU A 255 20.80 8.25 14.17
C LEU A 255 20.68 7.88 12.70
N VAL A 256 19.48 7.46 12.29
CA VAL A 256 19.15 7.07 10.90
C VAL A 256 18.56 8.28 10.16
N LYS A 257 19.19 8.69 9.05
CA LYS A 257 18.71 9.78 8.19
C LYS A 257 18.50 9.29 6.76
N SER A 258 17.34 9.61 6.19
CA SER A 258 17.03 9.40 4.77
C SER A 258 17.39 10.63 3.95
N ASN A 259 17.81 10.44 2.69
CA ASN A 259 18.11 11.52 1.75
C ASN A 259 19.01 12.57 2.41
N ALA A 260 20.06 12.09 3.08
CA ALA A 260 20.89 12.93 3.91
C ALA A 260 21.89 13.68 3.04
N GLU A 261 21.87 15.01 3.10
CA GLU A 261 22.90 15.83 2.47
C GLU A 261 24.26 15.52 3.12
N THR A 262 25.06 14.73 2.42
CA THR A 262 26.39 14.30 2.85
C THR A 262 27.31 14.37 1.63
N GLY A 263 28.54 14.89 1.79
CA GLY A 263 29.44 15.06 0.64
C GLY A 263 28.89 16.03 -0.42
N GLU A 264 28.84 15.58 -1.69
CA GLU A 264 28.41 16.34 -2.87
C GLU A 264 27.03 15.85 -3.42
N GLY A 265 26.12 15.41 -2.53
CA GLY A 265 24.78 14.96 -2.90
C GLY A 265 23.94 14.44 -1.71
N TYR A 266 22.94 13.61 -2.02
CA TYR A 266 22.04 12.98 -1.04
C TYR A 266 22.20 11.47 -1.12
N SER A 267 22.72 10.85 -0.06
CA SER A 267 22.71 9.39 0.07
C SER A 267 21.31 8.93 0.45
N ASP A 268 20.90 7.75 -0.01
CA ASP A 268 19.58 7.20 0.31
C ASP A 268 19.43 7.07 1.83
N ILE A 269 20.32 6.32 2.49
CA ILE A 269 20.29 6.14 3.95
C ILE A 269 21.69 6.36 4.54
N SER A 270 21.77 7.19 5.58
CA SER A 270 22.96 7.35 6.41
C SER A 270 22.66 7.03 7.87
N ILE A 271 23.58 6.34 8.53
CA ILE A 271 23.42 5.86 9.90
C ILE A 271 24.66 6.24 10.72
N GLN A 272 24.44 6.66 11.96
CA GLN A 272 25.49 6.85 12.95
C GLN A 272 25.12 6.07 14.21
N THR A 273 26.03 5.21 14.68
CA THR A 273 25.84 4.43 15.92
C THR A 273 26.60 5.05 17.11
N PRO A 274 26.23 4.73 18.35
CA PRO A 274 26.97 5.16 19.55
C PRO A 274 28.44 4.73 19.56
N GLU A 275 28.76 3.60 18.94
CA GLU A 275 30.11 3.04 18.82
C GLU A 275 30.98 3.80 17.79
N ARG A 276 30.45 4.88 17.21
CA ARG A 276 31.06 5.69 16.15
C ARG A 276 31.29 4.90 14.86
N VAL A 277 30.36 4.02 14.52
CA VAL A 277 30.26 3.43 13.18
C VAL A 277 29.34 4.32 12.34
N GLY A 278 29.88 4.84 11.24
CA GLY A 278 29.13 5.53 10.21
C GLY A 278 28.84 4.60 9.05
N MET A 279 27.58 4.51 8.63
CA MET A 279 27.17 3.68 7.51
C MET A 279 26.47 4.52 6.45
N VAL A 280 26.78 4.26 5.18
CA VAL A 280 26.09 4.80 4.02
C VAL A 280 25.53 3.63 3.24
N ILE A 281 24.24 3.69 2.89
CA ILE A 281 23.56 2.69 2.10
C ILE A 281 22.97 3.40 0.89
N GLU A 282 23.26 2.88 -0.30
CA GLU A 282 22.67 3.31 -1.56
C GLU A 282 21.91 2.14 -2.20
N LEU A 283 20.70 2.41 -2.68
CA LEU A 283 19.76 1.44 -3.17
C LEU A 283 19.58 1.59 -4.69
N LYS A 284 19.43 0.46 -5.39
CA LYS A 284 19.11 0.43 -6.82
C LYS A 284 18.05 -0.60 -7.13
N TYR A 285 17.17 -0.29 -8.07
CA TYR A 285 16.29 -1.29 -8.68
C TYR A 285 16.85 -1.75 -10.03
N ALA A 286 17.03 -3.06 -10.21
CA ALA A 286 17.53 -3.68 -11.44
C ALA A 286 16.36 -4.13 -12.33
N ASP A 287 15.91 -3.26 -13.24
CA ASP A 287 14.79 -3.59 -14.16
C ASP A 287 15.12 -4.74 -15.13
N ASP A 288 16.39 -4.99 -15.41
CA ASP A 288 16.90 -6.08 -16.26
C ASP A 288 17.27 -7.34 -15.47
N GLY A 289 17.07 -7.34 -14.15
CA GLY A 289 17.45 -8.43 -13.25
C GLY A 289 18.95 -8.50 -12.95
N ASN A 290 19.79 -7.58 -13.47
CA ASN A 290 21.23 -7.60 -13.22
C ASN A 290 21.57 -6.91 -11.88
N LEU A 291 21.35 -7.63 -10.79
CA LEU A 291 21.62 -7.16 -9.42
C LEU A 291 23.09 -6.77 -9.21
N GLU A 292 24.02 -7.48 -9.83
CA GLU A 292 25.46 -7.27 -9.69
C GLU A 292 25.88 -5.91 -10.27
N ALA A 293 25.40 -5.59 -11.48
CA ALA A 293 25.65 -4.30 -12.11
C ALA A 293 25.01 -3.15 -11.32
N ALA A 294 23.79 -3.33 -10.84
CA ALA A 294 23.10 -2.33 -10.02
C ALA A 294 23.81 -2.09 -8.67
N CYS A 295 24.32 -3.14 -8.02
CA CYS A 295 25.15 -3.05 -6.81
C CYS A 295 26.45 -2.28 -7.07
N ALA A 296 27.11 -2.54 -8.20
CA ALA A 296 28.32 -1.81 -8.58
C ALA A 296 28.02 -0.32 -8.84
N GLU A 297 26.89 -0.01 -9.50
CA GLU A 297 26.42 1.37 -9.68
C GLU A 297 26.20 2.07 -8.33
N ALA A 298 25.53 1.40 -7.38
CA ALA A 298 25.30 1.91 -6.03
C ALA A 298 26.61 2.25 -5.29
N LEU A 299 27.60 1.34 -5.31
CA LEU A 299 28.90 1.59 -4.68
C LEU A 299 29.67 2.72 -5.37
N ASN A 300 29.67 2.77 -6.71
CA ASN A 300 30.31 3.86 -7.46
C ASN A 300 29.71 5.22 -7.10
N GLN A 301 28.37 5.29 -6.99
CA GLN A 301 27.67 6.51 -6.59
C GLN A 301 28.10 6.98 -5.19
N ILE A 302 28.28 6.07 -4.23
CA ILE A 302 28.77 6.42 -2.87
C ILE A 302 30.18 7.04 -2.93
N GLU A 303 31.08 6.47 -3.74
CA GLU A 303 32.45 6.97 -3.87
C GLU A 303 32.50 8.32 -4.59
N GLU A 304 31.84 8.45 -5.74
CA GLU A 304 31.82 9.67 -6.55
C GLU A 304 31.28 10.86 -5.76
N LYS A 305 30.23 10.64 -4.96
CA LYS A 305 29.58 11.68 -4.17
C LYS A 305 30.21 11.90 -2.80
N LYS A 306 31.22 11.11 -2.43
CA LYS A 306 32.00 11.23 -1.18
C LYS A 306 31.13 11.24 0.08
N TYR A 307 30.04 10.47 0.10
CA TYR A 307 29.08 10.46 1.21
C TYR A 307 29.74 10.14 2.57
N ALA A 308 30.76 9.29 2.57
CA ALA A 308 31.52 8.94 3.77
C ALA A 308 32.28 10.14 4.40
N GLU A 309 32.62 11.19 3.65
CA GLU A 309 33.30 12.37 4.20
C GLU A 309 32.43 13.14 5.18
N GLY A 310 31.12 13.23 4.91
CA GLY A 310 30.16 13.90 5.80
C GLY A 310 30.10 13.24 7.18
N LEU A 311 30.16 11.91 7.23
CA LEU A 311 30.15 11.12 8.46
C LEU A 311 31.50 11.19 9.20
N LYS A 312 32.62 11.20 8.48
CA LYS A 312 33.96 11.44 9.08
C LYS A 312 34.03 12.79 9.79
N ARG A 313 33.51 13.86 9.18
CA ARG A 313 33.45 15.20 9.80
C ARG A 313 32.61 15.23 11.09
N ARG A 314 31.65 14.31 11.23
CA ARG A 314 30.82 14.12 12.44
C ARG A 314 31.45 13.20 13.49
N GLY A 315 32.71 12.80 13.31
CA GLY A 315 33.47 12.05 14.31
C GLY A 315 33.27 10.53 14.27
N MET A 316 32.68 10.00 13.20
CA MET A 316 32.62 8.55 12.97
C MET A 316 34.02 7.99 12.71
N LYS A 317 34.34 6.86 13.35
CA LYS A 317 35.67 6.24 13.33
C LYS A 317 35.78 5.09 12.32
N LYS A 318 34.71 4.31 12.19
CA LYS A 318 34.61 3.21 11.22
C LYS A 318 33.57 3.61 10.19
N MET A 319 33.91 3.46 8.90
CA MET A 319 32.99 3.74 7.80
C MET A 319 32.64 2.44 7.10
N MET A 320 31.35 2.24 6.81
CA MET A 320 30.84 1.09 6.07
C MET A 320 29.96 1.60 4.94
N LYS A 321 30.16 1.09 3.73
CA LYS A 321 29.48 1.53 2.52
C LYS A 321 28.78 0.34 1.90
N TYR A 322 27.47 0.41 1.77
CA TYR A 322 26.64 -0.67 1.25
C TYR A 322 25.98 -0.26 -0.05
N GLY A 323 26.15 -1.10 -1.07
CA GLY A 323 25.30 -1.09 -2.26
C GLY A 323 24.28 -2.21 -2.13
N ILE A 324 23.00 -1.89 -2.27
CA ILE A 324 21.93 -2.90 -2.23
C ILE A 324 21.11 -2.77 -3.51
N ALA A 325 21.06 -3.85 -4.29
CA ALA A 325 20.22 -3.94 -5.47
C ALA A 325 19.00 -4.80 -5.20
N PHE A 326 17.85 -4.41 -5.75
CA PHE A 326 16.60 -5.14 -5.69
C PHE A 326 16.09 -5.47 -7.08
N CYS A 327 15.50 -6.65 -7.23
CA CYS A 327 14.68 -7.04 -8.36
C CYS A 327 13.53 -7.88 -7.83
N GLU A 328 12.30 -7.38 -7.93
CA GLU A 328 11.13 -8.08 -7.42
C GLU A 328 11.25 -8.48 -5.93
N LYS A 329 11.34 -9.77 -5.64
CA LYS A 329 11.46 -10.32 -4.28
C LYS A 329 12.88 -10.81 -3.96
N GLU A 330 13.84 -10.45 -4.78
CA GLU A 330 15.25 -10.79 -4.62
C GLU A 330 16.08 -9.51 -4.41
N CYS A 331 17.15 -9.66 -3.65
CA CYS A 331 18.13 -8.61 -3.45
C CYS A 331 19.56 -9.16 -3.43
N MET A 332 20.50 -8.25 -3.71
CA MET A 332 21.93 -8.47 -3.54
C MET A 332 22.50 -7.36 -2.66
N VAL A 333 23.42 -7.73 -1.75
CA VAL A 333 24.10 -6.79 -0.87
C VAL A 333 25.60 -6.89 -1.07
N VAL A 334 26.23 -5.75 -1.34
CA VAL A 334 27.69 -5.62 -1.45
C VAL A 334 28.21 -4.54 -0.51
N MET A 335 29.48 -4.66 -0.12
CA MET A 335 30.15 -3.70 0.76
C MET A 335 31.53 -3.34 0.22
N ALA A 336 31.95 -2.08 0.36
CA ALA A 336 33.25 -1.55 -0.05
C ALA A 336 34.12 -1.07 1.14
#